data_AF-A0A0S9R5J3-F1
#
_entry.id   AF-A0A0S9R5J3-F1
#
_cell.length_a   1.000
_cell.length_b   1.000
_cell.length_c   1.000
_cell.angle_alpha   90.00
_cell.angle_beta   90.00
_cell.angle_gamma   90.00
#
_symmetry.space_group_name_H-M   'P 1'
#
loop_
_entity.id
_entity.type
_entity.pdbx_description
1 polymer ?
#
loop_
_entity_poly.entity_id
_entity_poly.type
_entity_poly.pdbx_seq_one_letter_code
_entity_poly.pdbx_strand_id
1 'polypeptide(L)' 'MLISPYGFGAFGTVRQQRPTALERAIVRASVYGVGLRLGAAPQASFSNLSVTVEYGRAERSDYRLTDDRVTVTTSLQF' A
#
# COMPACT_ATOMS: atom_id res chain seq x y z
N MET A 1 7.78 5.69 -22.52
CA MET A 1 7.96 5.14 -21.16
C MET A 1 7.61 6.26 -20.19
N LEU A 2 6.73 5.99 -19.21
CA LEU A 2 6.29 6.94 -18.22
C LEU A 2 6.83 6.52 -16.85
N ILE A 3 7.43 7.44 -16.10
CA ILE A 3 7.89 7.23 -14.74
C ILE A 3 7.16 8.24 -13.86
N SER A 4 6.48 7.76 -12.83
CA SER A 4 5.67 8.60 -11.94
C SER A 4 5.96 8.23 -10.49
N PRO A 5 6.87 8.94 -9.81
CA PRO A 5 7.05 8.83 -8.37
C PRO A 5 5.88 9.51 -7.65
N TYR A 6 5.40 8.91 -6.56
CA TYR A 6 4.36 9.48 -5.71
C TYR A 6 4.58 9.12 -4.24
N GLY A 7 4.05 9.94 -3.33
CA GLY A 7 3.94 9.61 -1.91
C GLY A 7 2.48 9.29 -1.58
N PHE A 8 2.25 8.38 -0.64
CA PHE A 8 0.92 8.08 -0.14
C PHE A 8 0.92 8.02 1.39
N GLY A 9 -0.22 8.39 1.98
CA GLY A 9 -0.47 8.31 3.41
C GLY A 9 -1.93 7.97 3.65
N ALA A 10 -2.17 7.00 4.52
CA ALA A 10 -3.50 6.54 4.90
C ALA A 10 -3.59 6.46 6.43
N PHE A 11 -4.72 6.89 6.98
CA PHE A 11 -5.02 6.78 8.40
C PHE A 11 -6.35 6.02 8.56
N GLY A 12 -6.35 5.00 9.40
CA GLY A 12 -7.50 4.13 9.62
C GLY A 12 -7.70 3.83 11.11
N THR A 13 -8.95 3.74 11.53
CA THR A 13 -9.31 3.30 12.88
C THR A 13 -10.33 2.17 12.76
N VAL A 14 -10.04 1.04 13.39
CA VAL A 14 -10.94 -0.11 13.46
C VAL A 14 -11.49 -0.19 14.89
N ARG A 15 -12.81 -0.23 15.02
CA ARG A 15 -13.50 -0.37 16.31
C ARG A 15 -14.16 -1.74 16.38
N GLN A 16 -13.78 -2.56 17.36
CA GLN A 16 -14.33 -3.90 17.53
C GLN A 16 -15.61 -3.79 18.37
N GLN A 17 -16.74 -4.22 17.81
CA GLN A 17 -18.06 -4.00 18.43
C GLN A 17 -18.37 -4.98 19.58
N ARG A 18 -17.67 -6.12 19.64
CA ARG A 18 -17.70 -7.10 20.75
C ARG A 18 -16.27 -7.40 21.21
N PRO A 19 -15.64 -6.56 22.03
CA PRO A 19 -14.31 -6.82 22.56
C PRO A 19 -14.37 -7.93 23.62
N THR A 20 -13.66 -9.03 23.39
CA THR A 20 -13.32 -10.04 24.40
C THR A 20 -12.34 -9.42 25.42
N ALA A 21 -12.31 -9.92 26.67
CA ALA A 21 -11.60 -9.30 27.80
C ALA A 21 -10.07 -9.04 27.62
N LEU A 22 -9.49 -9.50 26.51
CA LEU A 22 -8.08 -9.37 26.14
C LEU A 22 -7.83 -8.48 24.90
N GLU A 23 -8.85 -8.07 24.15
CA GLU A 23 -8.70 -7.29 22.90
C GLU A 23 -9.11 -5.83 23.10
N ARG A 24 -8.24 -4.90 22.66
CA ARG A 24 -8.53 -3.45 22.72
C ARG A 24 -9.73 -3.11 21.85
N ALA A 25 -10.68 -2.38 22.42
CA ALA A 25 -11.91 -1.94 21.75
C ALA A 25 -11.67 -1.04 20.50
N ILE A 26 -10.51 -0.38 20.41
CA ILE A 26 -10.15 0.55 19.33
C ILE A 26 -8.70 0.32 18.92
N VAL A 27 -8.48 0.00 17.65
CA VAL A 27 -7.15 -0.14 17.06
C VAL A 27 -6.96 0.95 16.00
N ARG A 28 -5.97 1.82 16.21
CA ARG A 28 -5.57 2.85 15.25
C ARG A 28 -4.37 2.35 14.44
N ALA A 29 -4.42 2.58 13.13
CA ALA A 29 -3.35 2.28 12.21
C ALA A 29 -3.10 3.49 11.29
N SER A 30 -1.85 3.91 11.19
CA SER A 30 -1.36 4.88 10.22
C SER A 30 -0.41 4.18 9.27
N VAL A 31 -0.51 4.47 7.98
CA VAL A 31 0.39 3.96 6.96
C VAL A 31 0.87 5.15 6.15
N TYR A 32 2.17 5.22 5.91
CA TYR A 32 2.76 6.20 5.01
C TYR A 32 3.85 5.54 4.18
N GLY A 33 4.04 6.03 2.95
CA GLY A 33 4.94 5.38 2.03
C GLY A 33 5.20 6.18 0.77
N VAL A 34 6.09 5.64 -0.03
CA VAL A 34 6.44 6.16 -1.35
C VAL A 34 6.25 5.06 -2.39
N GLY A 35 5.80 5.46 -3.56
CA GLY A 35 5.54 4.58 -4.69
C GLY A 35 6.21 5.10 -5.95
N LEU A 36 6.58 4.18 -6.82
CA LEU A 36 7.08 4.46 -8.16
C LEU A 36 6.26 3.66 -9.15
N ARG A 37 5.58 4.35 -10.06
CA ARG A 37 4.87 3.73 -11.18
C ARG A 37 5.68 3.89 -12.47
N LEU A 38 5.88 2.78 -13.16
CA LEU A 38 6.52 2.67 -14.46
C LEU A 38 5.48 2.19 -15.46
N GLY A 39 5.22 2.97 -16.50
CA GLY A 39 4.32 2.62 -17.60
C GLY A 39 5.10 2.45 -18.90
N ALA A 40 4.93 1.32 -19.56
CA ALA A 40 5.43 1.08 -20.91
C ALA A 40 4.25 0.71 -21.82
N ALA A 41 3.99 1.58 -22.81
CA ALA A 41 3.09 1.30 -23.92
C ALA A 41 3.98 1.16 -25.18
N PRO A 42 4.21 -0.06 -25.68
CA PRO A 42 4.89 -0.25 -26.95
C PRO A 42 4.04 0.38 -28.06
N GLN A 43 4.64 1.24 -28.87
CA GLN A 43 3.96 1.99 -29.94
C GLN A 43 3.28 1.10 -31.01
N ALA A 44 3.59 -0.21 -30.99
CA ALA A 44 3.11 -1.23 -31.92
C ALA A 44 2.26 -2.34 -31.27
N SER A 45 1.85 -2.20 -30.00
CA SER A 45 1.02 -3.22 -29.34
C SER A 45 -0.17 -2.60 -28.62
N PHE A 46 -1.33 -3.26 -28.72
CA PHE A 46 -2.53 -2.98 -27.93
C PHE A 46 -2.34 -3.27 -26.43
N SER A 47 -1.16 -3.78 -26.04
CA SER A 47 -0.87 -4.23 -24.71
C SER A 47 -0.11 -3.21 -23.87
N ASN A 48 -0.70 -2.80 -22.74
CA ASN A 48 -0.09 -1.90 -21.78
C ASN A 48 0.60 -2.69 -20.67
N LEU A 49 1.89 -2.44 -20.45
CA LEU A 49 2.63 -2.95 -19.30
C LEU A 49 2.77 -1.84 -18.26
N SER A 50 2.37 -2.11 -17.03
CA SER A 50 2.65 -1.22 -15.90
C SER A 50 3.28 -1.98 -14.74
N VAL A 51 4.29 -1.39 -14.13
CA VAL A 51 4.98 -1.90 -12.94
C VAL A 51 4.89 -0.82 -11.88
N THR A 52 4.40 -1.17 -10.71
CA THR A 52 4.31 -0.27 -9.56
C THR A 52 5.08 -0.89 -8.40
N VAL A 53 6.00 -0.13 -7.82
CA VAL A 53 6.76 -0.51 -6.64
C VAL A 53 6.39 0.45 -5.53
N GLU A 54 5.91 -0.07 -4.40
CA GLU A 54 5.49 0.71 -3.23
C GLU A 54 6.27 0.25 -2.01
N TYR A 55 6.89 1.20 -1.32
CA TYR A 55 7.53 1.01 -0.03
C TYR A 55 6.74 1.80 1.01
N GLY A 56 6.10 1.10 1.94
CA GLY A 56 5.27 1.69 2.97
C GLY A 56 5.66 1.22 4.35
N ARG A 57 5.59 2.13 5.32
CA ARG A 57 5.72 1.84 6.74
C ARG A 57 4.34 1.95 7.39
N ALA A 58 3.95 0.90 8.10
CA ALA A 58 2.71 0.85 8.85
C ALA A 58 3.00 0.96 10.36
N GLU A 59 2.47 2.00 10.98
CA GLU A 59 2.46 2.17 12.43
C GLU A 59 1.09 1.76 12.97
N ARG A 60 1.07 0.80 13.90
CA ARG A 60 -0.15 0.34 14.53
C ARG A 60 -0.05 0.55 16.03
N SER A 61 -1.14 1.02 16.64
CA SER A 61 -1.19 1.29 18.09
C SER A 61 -1.38 0.03 18.95
N ASP A 62 -1.44 -1.15 18.33
CA ASP A 62 -1.37 -2.44 19.00
C ASP A 62 0.10 -2.81 19.22
N TYR A 63 0.43 -3.61 20.23
CA TYR A 63 1.80 -3.96 20.65
C TYR A 63 2.65 -4.75 19.62
N ARG A 64 2.32 -4.65 18.32
CA ARG A 64 3.05 -5.23 17.21
C ARG A 64 4.02 -4.21 16.64
N LEU A 65 5.24 -4.67 16.39
CA LEU A 65 6.32 -3.92 15.75
C LEU A 65 5.83 -3.26 14.45
N THR A 66 6.26 -2.03 14.23
CA THR A 66 6.12 -1.30 12.97
C THR A 66 6.54 -2.20 11.81
N ASP A 67 5.65 -2.38 10.84
CA ASP A 67 5.84 -3.29 9.72
C ASP A 67 6.27 -2.48 8.50
N ASP A 68 7.50 -2.72 8.04
CA ASP A 68 8.00 -2.19 6.78
C ASP A 68 7.56 -3.15 5.66
N ARG A 69 6.69 -2.66 4.77
CA ARG A 69 6.08 -3.45 3.70
C ARG A 69 6.53 -2.95 2.34
N VAL A 70 7.05 -3.88 1.54
CA VAL A 70 7.34 -3.66 0.11
C VAL A 70 6.28 -4.38 -0.72
N THR A 71 5.62 -3.65 -1.61
CA THR A 71 4.62 -4.19 -2.54
C THR A 71 5.07 -3.94 -3.96
N VAL A 72 5.11 -4.99 -4.78
CA VAL A 72 5.42 -4.89 -6.20
C VAL A 72 4.22 -5.42 -6.98
N THR A 73 3.64 -4.57 -7.81
CA THR A 73 2.48 -4.88 -8.63
C THR A 73 2.85 -4.75 -10.09
N THR A 74 2.60 -5.80 -10.87
CA THR A 74 2.78 -5.79 -12.32
C THR A 74 1.44 -6.05 -12.98
N SER A 75 1.06 -5.20 -13.93
CA SER A 75 -0.17 -5.33 -14.70
C SER A 75 0.15 -5.39 -16.19
N LEU A 76 -0.43 -6.36 -16.87
CA LEU A 76 -0.40 -6.47 -18.32
C LEU A 76 -1.83 -6.47 -18.82
N GLN A 77 -2.16 -5.50 -19.66
CA GLN A 77 -3.46 -5.38 -20.32
C GLN A 77 -3.25 -5.69 -21.80
N PHE A 78 -4.24 -6.32 -22.47
CA PHE A 78 -4.21 -6.72 -23.88
C PHE A 78 -5.46 -6.23 -24.60
#